data_AF-A0A845ZB76-F1
#
_entry.id   AF-A0A845ZB76-F1
#
_cell.length_a   1.000
_cell.length_b   1.000
_cell.length_c   1.000
_cell.angle_alpha   90.00
_cell.angle_beta   90.00
_cell.angle_gamma   90.00
#
_symmetry.space_group_name_H-M   'P 1'
#
loop_
_entity.id
_entity.type
_entity.pdbx_description
1 polymer ?
#
loop_
_entity_poly.entity_id
_entity_poly.type
_entity_poly.pdbx_seq_one_letter_code
_entity_poly.pdbx_strand_id
1 'polypeptide(L)' 'MPTPRGITYGYRADAPFTTVLAPPKMPGTRLTITGTVFAADCETPLPNALVEVWHADTSGSYDFSEAWLLRG' A
#
# COMPACT_ATOMS: atom_id res chain seq x y z
N MET A 1 9.03 4.93 17.76
CA MET A 1 10.02 4.77 16.67
C MET A 1 9.33 5.13 15.36
N PRO A 2 9.77 6.15 14.59
CA PRO A 2 9.19 6.42 13.28
C PRO A 2 9.54 5.29 12.29
N THR A 3 8.64 5.01 11.34
CA THR A 3 8.93 4.05 10.25
C THR A 3 10.16 4.53 9.45
N PRO A 4 11.23 3.74 9.32
CA PRO A 4 12.43 4.15 8.58
C PRO A 4 12.10 4.46 7.11
N ARG A 5 12.76 5.47 6.54
CA ARG A 5 12.64 5.81 5.12
C ARG A 5 13.49 4.85 4.27
N GLY A 6 12.85 4.00 3.47
CA GLY A 6 13.49 3.03 2.58
C GLY A 6 13.77 3.55 1.14
N ILE A 7 14.41 2.71 0.33
CA ILE A 7 14.60 2.91 -1.12
C ILE A 7 13.25 2.71 -1.83
N THR A 8 12.82 3.68 -2.64
CA THR A 8 11.51 3.70 -3.30
C THR A 8 11.50 2.93 -4.63
N TYR A 9 12.08 1.72 -4.67
CA TYR A 9 12.01 0.90 -5.88
C TYR A 9 10.56 0.51 -6.16
N GLY A 10 10.09 0.74 -7.38
CA GLY A 10 8.70 0.46 -7.77
C GLY A 10 7.68 1.52 -7.35
N TYR A 11 8.07 2.63 -6.72
CA TYR A 11 7.14 3.73 -6.41
C TYR A 11 6.71 4.49 -7.67
N ARG A 12 5.44 4.89 -7.70
CA ARG A 12 4.84 5.81 -8.69
C ARG A 12 3.85 6.70 -7.94
N ALA A 13 3.97 8.01 -8.12
CA ALA A 13 3.04 8.96 -7.52
C ALA A 13 1.65 8.87 -8.16
N ASP A 14 0.66 9.45 -7.49
CA ASP A 14 -0.71 9.63 -7.98
C ASP A 14 -1.53 8.33 -8.16
N ALA A 15 -1.24 7.32 -7.34
CA ALA A 15 -2.04 6.10 -7.30
C ALA A 15 -3.52 6.43 -6.98
N PRO A 16 -4.49 5.68 -7.55
CA PRO A 16 -5.90 5.85 -7.22
C PRO A 16 -6.17 5.62 -5.73
N PHE A 17 -7.02 6.45 -5.10
CA PHE A 17 -7.36 6.29 -3.69
C PHE A 17 -8.30 5.09 -3.48
N THR A 18 -7.75 3.93 -3.10
CA THR A 18 -8.52 2.68 -2.93
C THR A 18 -7.93 1.78 -1.87
N THR A 19 -8.79 1.04 -1.16
CA THR A 19 -8.37 0.02 -0.18
C THR A 19 -8.38 -1.40 -0.74
N VAL A 20 -8.81 -1.58 -1.99
CA VAL A 20 -8.83 -2.88 -2.69
C VAL A 20 -7.93 -2.78 -3.91
N LEU A 21 -6.71 -3.30 -3.78
CA LEU A 21 -5.69 -3.18 -4.83
C LEU A 21 -5.71 -4.34 -5.85
N ALA A 22 -6.10 -5.54 -5.40
CA ALA A 22 -6.08 -6.75 -6.21
C ALA A 22 -7.48 -7.06 -6.77
N PRO A 23 -7.65 -7.13 -8.11
CA PRO A 23 -8.90 -7.57 -8.71
C PRO A 23 -9.31 -8.98 -8.26
N PRO A 24 -10.63 -9.30 -8.19
CA PRO A 24 -11.13 -10.57 -7.63
C PRO A 24 -10.58 -11.84 -8.28
N LYS A 25 -10.17 -11.77 -9.55
CA LYS A 25 -9.66 -12.91 -10.34
C LYS A 25 -8.13 -12.90 -10.51
N MET A 26 -7.41 -11.94 -9.92
CA MET A 26 -5.96 -11.88 -10.03
C MET A 26 -5.31 -13.08 -9.31
N PRO A 27 -4.32 -13.77 -9.92
CA PRO A 27 -3.61 -14.87 -9.28
C PRO A 27 -2.85 -14.45 -8.01
N GLY A 28 -2.62 -15.41 -7.10
CA GLY A 28 -1.87 -15.21 -5.86
C GLY A 28 -2.71 -15.46 -4.60
N THR A 29 -2.03 -15.45 -3.45
CA THR A 29 -2.68 -15.61 -2.14
C THR A 29 -3.40 -14.32 -1.75
N ARG A 30 -4.67 -14.41 -1.37
CA ARG A 30 -5.44 -13.24 -0.89
C ARG A 30 -4.94 -12.81 0.48
N LEU A 31 -4.68 -11.52 0.64
CA LEU A 31 -4.23 -10.89 1.87
C LEU A 31 -5.16 -9.74 2.23
N THR A 32 -5.45 -9.57 3.51
CA THR A 32 -6.11 -8.40 4.08
C THR A 32 -5.18 -7.81 5.15
N ILE A 33 -4.89 -6.52 5.04
CA ILE A 33 -4.04 -5.80 5.99
C ILE A 33 -4.92 -4.78 6.71
N THR A 34 -4.87 -4.79 8.04
CA THR A 34 -5.62 -3.86 8.91
C THR A 34 -4.73 -3.40 10.05
N GLY A 35 -4.91 -2.15 10.49
CA GLY A 35 -4.17 -1.60 11.62
C GLY A 35 -4.64 -0.19 11.97
N THR A 36 -3.94 0.43 12.93
CA THR A 36 -4.23 1.79 13.40
C THR A 36 -2.95 2.62 13.33
N VAL A 37 -3.06 3.85 12.80
CA VAL A 37 -1.96 4.83 12.82
C VAL A 37 -2.05 5.61 14.12
N PHE A 38 -0.97 5.64 14.88
CA PHE A 38 -0.87 6.37 16.14
C PHE A 38 0.06 7.58 16.02
N ALA A 39 -0.18 8.58 16.87
CA ALA A 39 0.74 9.70 17.06
C ALA A 39 2.03 9.23 17.74
N ALA A 40 2.98 10.15 17.91
CA ALA A 40 4.28 9.83 18.49
C ALA A 40 4.21 9.39 19.97
N ASP A 41 3.07 9.64 20.64
CA ASP A 41 2.79 9.20 22.01
C ASP A 41 2.44 7.71 22.11
N CYS A 42 2.28 7.00 20.98
CA CYS A 42 1.86 5.60 20.89
C CYS A 42 0.45 5.31 21.45
N GLU A 43 -0.32 6.35 21.79
CA GLU A 43 -1.63 6.22 22.44
C GLU A 43 -2.74 6.85 21.60
N THR A 44 -2.49 8.02 21.01
CA THR A 44 -3.52 8.79 20.30
C THR A 44 -3.65 8.31 18.85
N PRO A 45 -4.80 7.76 18.41
CA PRO A 45 -5.01 7.44 17.00
C PRO A 45 -4.99 8.72 16.13
N LEU A 46 -4.29 8.68 15.00
CA LEU A 46 -4.24 9.80 14.06
C LEU A 46 -5.41 9.73 13.08
N PRO A 47 -6.40 10.63 13.17
CA PRO A 47 -7.49 10.67 12.21
C PRO A 47 -6.98 11.14 10.84
N ASN A 48 -7.61 10.63 9.77
CA ASN A 48 -7.34 11.03 8.39
C ASN A 48 -5.87 10.88 7.95
N ALA A 49 -5.13 9.94 8.56
CA ALA A 49 -3.80 9.59 8.08
C ALA A 49 -3.88 9.01 6.65
N LEU A 50 -3.10 9.57 5.72
CA LEU A 50 -2.94 9.00 4.38
C LEU A 50 -1.97 7.81 4.45
N VAL A 51 -2.41 6.66 3.95
CA VAL A 51 -1.59 5.47 3.78
C VAL A 51 -1.65 5.08 2.31
N GLU A 52 -0.52 5.12 1.63
CA GLU A 52 -0.36 4.69 0.24
C GLU A 52 0.44 3.38 0.22
N VAL A 53 -0.04 2.40 -0.52
CA VAL A 53 0.52 1.05 -0.62
C VAL A 53 0.79 0.71 -2.08
N TRP A 54 1.98 0.19 -2.35
CA TRP A 54 2.33 -0.44 -3.62
C TRP A 54 3.05 -1.76 -3.33
N HIS A 55 2.77 -2.80 -4.11
CA HIS A 55 3.49 -4.06 -3.98
C HIS A 55 3.61 -4.81 -5.30
N ALA A 56 4.51 -5.79 -5.34
CA ALA A 56 4.66 -6.68 -6.47
C ALA A 56 3.53 -7.71 -6.55
N ASP A 57 3.28 -8.25 -7.73
CA ASP A 57 2.40 -9.39 -7.93
C ASP A 57 3.00 -10.70 -7.39
N THR A 58 2.28 -11.82 -7.55
CA THR A 58 2.74 -13.14 -7.09
C THR A 58 4.02 -13.66 -7.75
N SER A 59 4.47 -13.04 -8.85
CA SER A 59 5.73 -13.36 -9.54
C SER A 59 6.89 -12.45 -9.10
N GLY A 60 6.63 -11.45 -8.26
CA GLY A 60 7.62 -10.44 -7.86
C GLY A 60 7.73 -9.25 -8.82
N SER A 61 6.80 -9.11 -9.77
CA SER A 61 6.79 -8.03 -10.76
C SER A 61 5.96 -6.83 -10.29
N TYR A 62 6.44 -5.61 -10.52
CA TYR A 62 5.71 -4.37 -10.24
C TYR A 62 5.01 -3.87 -11.50
N ASP A 63 3.76 -3.41 -11.37
CA ASP A 63 3.03 -2.80 -12.48
C ASP A 63 3.49 -1.35 -12.70
N PHE A 64 3.97 -1.04 -13.90
CA PHE A 64 4.30 0.33 -14.33
C PHE A 64 3.36 0.84 -15.43
N SER A 65 2.26 0.12 -15.72
CA SER A 65 1.27 0.50 -16.71
C SER A 65 0.23 1.49 -16.17
N GLU A 66 -0.62 2.02 -17.03
CA GLU A 66 -1.74 2.90 -16.66
C GLU A 66 -2.89 2.16 -15.95
N ALA A 67 -2.77 0.85 -15.70
CA ALA A 67 -3.78 0.06 -15.01
C ALA A 67 -3.72 0.20 -13.47
N TRP A 68 -2.63 0.73 -12.93
CA TRP A 68 -2.42 0.94 -11.49
C TRP A 68 -2.66 -0.32 -10.64
N LEU A 69 -2.36 -1.50 -11.17
CA LEU A 69 -2.57 -2.75 -10.46
C LEU A 69 -1.69 -2.79 -9.22
N LEU A 70 -2.28 -3.23 -8.10
CA LEU A 70 -1.56 -3.42 -6.83
C LEU A 70 -0.99 -2.12 -6.22
N ARG A 71 -1.63 -0.99 -6.50
CA ARG A 71 -1.29 0.36 -6.03
C ARG A 71 -2.54 1.10 -5.54
N GLY A 72 -2.47 1.79 -4.42
CA GLY A 72 -3.55 2.66 -3.93
C GLY A 72 -3.38 3.18 -2.51
#